data_AF-A0A956EM73-F1
#
_entry.id   AF-A0A956EM73-F1
#
_cell.length_a   1.000
_cell.length_b   1.000
_cell.length_c   1.000
_cell.angle_alpha   90.00
_cell.angle_beta   90.00
_cell.angle_gamma   90.00
#
_symmetry.space_group_name_H-M   'P 1'
#
loop_
_entity.id
_entity.type
_entity.pdbx_description
1 polymer ?
#
loop_
_entity_poly.entity_id
_entity_poly.type
_entity_poly.pdbx_seq_one_letter_code
_entity_poly.pdbx_strand_id
1 'polypeptide(L)'
;MTRLNLPIAETRFNFTQSAAGGHGSQEIFHSFSRGLCPQCERPVDGARIIREGKVYLRKQCPTHGQSEALISGDVDWFLQSLTYVKEGSKPFKYSTEVEKGCPDDCGLCPDHEQHSCLPIIEITNHCNLECPICIVQ
;
A
#
# COMPACT_ATOMS: atom_id res chain seq x y z
N MET A 1 -23.42 -4.18 24.61
CA MET A 1 -22.61 -4.49 23.41
C MET A 1 -22.92 -3.43 22.36
N THR A 2 -22.18 -2.33 22.40
CA THR A 2 -22.46 -1.14 21.58
C THR A 2 -21.78 -1.33 20.22
N ARG A 3 -22.56 -1.48 19.16
CA ARG A 3 -22.05 -1.53 17.78
C ARG A 3 -21.36 -0.19 17.49
N LEU A 4 -20.05 -0.20 17.22
CA LEU A 4 -19.37 0.95 16.63
C LEU A 4 -19.93 1.15 15.22
N ASN A 5 -20.74 2.19 15.03
CA ASN A 5 -21.12 2.65 13.71
C ASN A 5 -19.89 3.29 13.05
N LEU A 6 -19.14 2.49 12.30
CA LEU A 6 -18.15 3.01 11.36
C LEU A 6 -18.91 3.80 10.27
N PRO A 7 -18.54 5.06 9.98
CA PRO A 7 -19.30 5.98 9.12
C PRO A 7 -19.20 5.66 7.62
N ILE A 8 -19.01 4.39 7.24
CA ILE A 8 -18.85 3.95 5.84
C ILE A 8 -20.17 3.40 5.27
N ALA A 9 -21.31 3.88 5.79
CA ALA A 9 -22.62 3.33 5.46
C ALA A 9 -23.23 3.85 4.15
N GLU A 10 -22.58 4.79 3.45
CA GLU A 10 -22.97 5.14 2.08
C GLU A 10 -21.73 5.29 1.21
N THR A 11 -21.41 4.26 0.43
CA THR A 11 -20.42 4.31 -0.64
C THR A 11 -20.93 5.20 -1.76
N ARG A 12 -20.95 6.52 -1.53
CA ARG A 12 -21.11 7.50 -2.61
C ARG A 12 -19.82 7.46 -3.42
N PHE A 13 -19.83 6.61 -4.45
CA PHE A 13 -18.78 6.56 -5.45
C PHE A 13 -18.71 7.95 -6.11
N ASN A 14 -17.71 8.74 -5.72
CA ASN A 14 -17.39 9.97 -6.45
C ASN A 14 -16.70 9.55 -7.74
N PHE A 15 -17.45 9.59 -8.84
CA PHE A 15 -16.91 9.44 -10.18
C PHE A 15 -16.01 10.65 -10.46
N THR A 16 -14.70 10.43 -10.53
CA THR A 16 -13.79 11.46 -11.04
C THR A 16 -13.99 11.56 -12.55
N GLN A 17 -14.30 12.75 -13.06
CA GLN A 17 -14.36 12.96 -14.50
C GLN A 17 -13.02 12.55 -15.11
N SER A 18 -13.07 11.67 -16.11
CA SER A 18 -11.89 11.16 -16.81
C SER A 18 -11.00 12.32 -17.21
N ALA A 19 -9.79 12.38 -16.67
CA ALA A 19 -8.80 13.35 -17.11
C ALA A 19 -8.48 13.06 -18.58
N ALA A 20 -8.85 14.01 -19.44
CA ALA A 20 -8.60 14.11 -20.89
C ALA A 20 -9.44 13.22 -21.84
N GLY A 21 -10.36 13.89 -22.55
CA GLY A 21 -10.74 13.69 -23.95
C GLY A 21 -10.73 12.27 -24.55
N GLY A 22 -11.92 11.66 -24.64
CA GLY A 22 -12.23 10.60 -25.58
C GLY A 22 -12.70 9.31 -24.91
N HIS A 23 -14.00 9.02 -24.95
CA HIS A 23 -14.62 7.71 -24.68
C HIS A 23 -13.99 6.88 -23.53
N GLY A 24 -13.51 7.55 -22.47
CA GLY A 24 -12.68 6.94 -21.44
C GLY A 24 -13.53 6.12 -20.49
N SER A 25 -13.17 4.85 -20.32
CA SER A 25 -13.72 3.91 -19.33
C SER A 25 -13.97 4.61 -17.98
N GLN A 26 -15.16 4.42 -17.40
CA GLN A 26 -15.47 4.99 -16.07
C GLN A 26 -14.46 4.50 -15.03
N GLU A 27 -13.88 5.43 -14.29
CA GLU A 27 -12.97 5.17 -13.17
C GLU A 27 -13.67 5.43 -11.85
N ILE A 28 -13.44 4.55 -10.87
CA ILE A 28 -14.00 4.66 -9.53
C ILE A 28 -12.85 4.75 -8.53
N PHE A 29 -12.83 5.82 -7.74
CA PHE A 29 -11.96 5.90 -6.58
C PHE A 29 -12.40 4.87 -5.52
N HIS A 30 -11.49 3.97 -5.14
CA HIS A 30 -11.75 2.99 -4.09
C HIS A 30 -11.22 3.45 -2.73
N SER A 31 -9.94 3.83 -2.65
CA SER A 31 -9.32 4.23 -1.39
C SER A 31 -7.99 4.94 -1.59
N PHE A 32 -7.57 5.69 -0.58
CA PHE A 32 -6.25 6.30 -0.52
C PHE A 32 -5.15 5.28 -0.18
N SER A 33 -3.94 5.52 -0.67
CA SER A 33 -2.72 4.78 -0.32
C SER A 33 -1.50 5.67 -0.51
N ARG A 34 -0.37 5.34 0.14
CA ARG A 34 0.92 5.96 -0.15
C ARG A 34 1.84 4.95 -0.81
N GLY A 35 2.76 5.44 -1.61
CA GLY A 35 3.81 4.63 -2.22
C GLY A 35 5.02 5.46 -2.57
N LEU A 36 5.99 4.86 -3.26
CA LEU A 36 7.19 5.56 -3.69
C LEU A 36 7.10 5.94 -5.18
N CYS A 37 7.65 7.10 -5.52
CA CYS A 37 7.83 7.47 -6.93
C CYS A 37 8.80 6.47 -7.59
N PRO A 38 8.49 5.91 -8.77
CA PRO A 38 9.38 4.94 -9.43
C PRO A 38 10.68 5.55 -9.97
N GLN A 39 10.85 6.89 -9.92
CA GLN A 39 12.03 7.57 -10.44
C GLN A 39 12.92 8.15 -9.34
N CYS A 40 12.34 8.79 -8.32
CA CYS A 40 13.12 9.41 -7.24
C CYS A 40 12.88 8.80 -5.86
N GLU A 41 12.06 7.75 -5.78
CA GLU A 41 11.81 6.95 -4.57
C GLU A 41 11.22 7.74 -3.38
N ARG A 42 10.89 9.01 -3.58
CA ARG A 42 10.22 9.82 -2.55
C ARG A 42 8.83 9.29 -2.26
N PRO A 43 8.38 9.32 -0.99
CA PRO A 43 6.99 9.06 -0.64
C PRO A 43 6.05 10.01 -1.38
N VAL A 44 5.01 9.43 -1.98
CA VAL A 44 3.99 10.15 -2.73
C VAL A 44 2.62 9.59 -2.41
N ASP A 45 1.64 10.48 -2.47
CA ASP A 45 0.24 10.11 -2.31
C ASP A 45 -0.27 9.37 -3.56
N GLY A 46 -1.19 8.44 -3.33
CA GLY A 46 -1.79 7.64 -4.36
C GLY A 46 -3.23 7.24 -4.06
N ALA A 47 -3.90 6.82 -5.11
CA ALA A 47 -5.28 6.35 -5.09
C ALA A 47 -5.34 4.95 -5.70
N ARG A 48 -6.05 4.05 -5.02
CA ARG A 48 -6.52 2.80 -5.62
C ARG A 48 -7.75 3.12 -6.46
N ILE A 49 -7.66 2.89 -7.76
CA ILE A 49 -8.69 3.20 -8.75
C ILE A 49 -9.17 1.89 -9.37
N ILE A 50 -10.49 1.72 -9.43
CA ILE A 50 -11.13 0.62 -10.15
C ILE A 50 -11.42 1.11 -11.56
N ARG A 51 -10.94 0.38 -12.56
CA ARG A 51 -11.17 0.65 -13.98
C ARG A 51 -11.24 -0.66 -14.74
N GLU A 52 -12.32 -0.87 -15.51
CA GLU A 52 -12.51 -2.06 -16.34
C GLU A 52 -12.35 -3.40 -15.58
N GLY A 53 -12.94 -3.48 -14.38
CA GLY A 53 -12.86 -4.68 -13.54
C GLY A 53 -11.49 -4.94 -12.91
N LYS A 54 -10.54 -4.01 -13.05
CA LYS A 54 -9.17 -4.10 -12.51
C LYS A 54 -8.93 -3.00 -11.47
N VAL A 55 -7.92 -3.19 -10.63
CA VAL A 55 -7.52 -2.24 -9.60
C VAL A 55 -6.11 -1.71 -9.89
N TYR A 56 -5.97 -0.40 -9.95
CA TYR A 56 -4.73 0.30 -10.23
C TYR A 56 -4.31 1.18 -9.05
N LEU A 57 -3.02 1.28 -8.75
CA LEU A 57 -2.45 2.29 -7.86
C LEU A 57 -1.93 3.44 -8.71
N ARG A 58 -2.64 4.57 -8.70
CA ARG A 58 -2.21 5.81 -9.33
C ARG A 58 -1.52 6.70 -8.31
N LYS A 59 -0.28 7.08 -8.56
CA LYS A 59 0.56 7.93 -7.68
C LYS A 59 0.89 9.25 -8.38
N GLN A 60 0.96 10.33 -7.62
CA GLN A 60 1.31 11.66 -8.14
C GLN A 60 2.63 12.17 -7.52
N CYS A 61 3.69 12.24 -8.33
CA CYS A 61 4.95 12.86 -7.92
C CYS A 61 4.97 14.34 -8.37
N PRO A 62 5.29 15.30 -7.47
CA PRO A 62 5.43 16.71 -7.85
C PRO A 62 6.50 16.97 -8.92
N THR A 63 7.51 16.10 -9.02
CA THR A 63 8.65 16.26 -9.94
C THR A 63 8.51 15.41 -11.21
N HIS A 64 8.03 14.17 -11.08
CA HIS A 64 8.01 13.19 -12.18
C HIS A 64 6.61 12.91 -12.74
N GLY A 65 5.59 13.58 -12.19
CA GLY A 65 4.21 13.45 -12.64
C GLY A 65 3.52 12.17 -12.17
N GLN A 66 2.52 11.76 -12.95
CA GLN A 66 1.66 10.63 -12.62
C GLN A 66 2.33 9.30 -13.01
N SER A 67 2.22 8.30 -12.13
CA SER A 67 2.55 6.91 -12.44
C SER A 67 1.39 6.00 -12.04
N GLU A 68 1.22 4.89 -12.73
CA GLU A 68 0.16 3.92 -12.44
C GLU A 68 0.70 2.50 -12.51
N ALA A 69 0.27 1.65 -11.59
CA ALA A 69 0.61 0.23 -11.56
C ALA A 69 -0.64 -0.61 -11.33
N LEU A 70 -0.73 -1.75 -12.01
CA LEU A 70 -1.81 -2.73 -11.77
C LEU A 70 -1.57 -3.40 -10.40
N ILE A 71 -2.57 -3.32 -9.52
CA ILE A 71 -2.58 -4.02 -8.22
C ILE A 71 -3.26 -5.38 -8.36
N SER A 72 -4.42 -5.42 -9.03
CA SER A 72 -5.20 -6.63 -9.24
C SER A 72 -5.86 -6.61 -10.62
N GLY A 73 -5.81 -7.75 -11.30
CA GLY A 73 -6.53 -7.99 -12.56
C GLY A 73 -8.04 -8.24 -12.37
N ASP A 74 -8.50 -8.41 -11.13
CA ASP A 74 -9.87 -8.73 -10.76
C ASP A 74 -10.28 -7.91 -9.52
N VAL A 75 -11.30 -7.07 -9.69
CA VAL A 75 -11.84 -6.20 -8.64
C VAL A 75 -12.61 -6.98 -7.58
N ASP A 76 -13.35 -8.02 -7.94
CA ASP A 76 -14.17 -8.78 -7.00
C ASP A 76 -13.27 -9.57 -6.06
N TRP A 77 -12.23 -10.21 -6.60
CA TRP A 77 -11.18 -10.81 -5.79
C TRP A 77 -10.53 -9.75 -4.91
N PHE A 78 -10.04 -8.63 -5.46
CA PHE A 78 -9.40 -7.60 -4.64
C PHE A 78 -10.29 -7.15 -3.46
N LEU A 79 -11.57 -6.89 -3.68
CA LEU A 79 -12.49 -6.49 -2.62
C LEU A 79 -12.73 -7.61 -1.60
N GLN A 80 -12.87 -8.86 -2.05
CA GLN A 80 -12.99 -10.01 -1.16
C GLN A 80 -11.74 -10.19 -0.30
N SER A 81 -10.55 -9.93 -0.84
CA SER A 81 -9.26 -10.01 -0.12
C SER A 81 -9.24 -9.12 1.11
N LEU A 82 -9.85 -7.93 1.01
CA LEU A 82 -9.87 -6.93 2.08
C LEU A 82 -10.81 -7.33 3.22
N THR A 83 -11.68 -8.33 3.02
CA THR A 83 -12.58 -8.82 4.07
C THR A 83 -11.90 -9.79 5.03
N TYR A 84 -10.74 -10.35 4.64
CA TYR A 84 -9.94 -11.21 5.49
C TYR A 84 -8.93 -10.37 6.29
N VAL A 85 -9.17 -10.24 7.59
CA VAL A 85 -8.24 -9.59 8.52
C VAL A 85 -7.61 -10.67 9.40
N LYS A 86 -6.32 -10.97 9.17
CA LYS A 86 -5.51 -11.69 10.16
C LYS A 86 -5.21 -10.74 11.30
N GLU A 87 -5.47 -11.18 12.53
CA GLU A 87 -5.17 -10.37 13.73
C GLU A 87 -3.70 -9.93 13.74
N GLY A 88 -3.50 -8.64 14.03
CA GLY A 88 -2.18 -8.04 14.27
C GLY A 88 -1.41 -8.81 15.32
N SER A 89 -0.23 -9.29 14.99
CA SER A 89 0.64 -10.00 15.93
C SER A 89 1.94 -9.23 16.09
N LYS A 90 1.98 -8.28 17.02
CA LYS A 90 3.09 -7.33 17.15
C LYS A 90 4.43 -8.05 17.41
N PRO A 91 5.56 -7.47 16.98
CA PRO A 91 6.89 -7.98 17.31
C PRO A 91 7.09 -8.10 18.82
N PHE A 92 7.78 -9.17 19.27
CA PHE A 92 8.17 -9.33 20.68
C PHE A 92 9.19 -8.27 21.13
N LYS A 93 10.05 -7.84 20.20
CA LYS A 93 11.04 -6.79 20.38
C LYS A 93 11.07 -5.91 19.14
N TYR A 94 11.18 -4.60 19.35
CA TYR A 94 11.35 -3.63 18.27
C TYR A 94 12.83 -3.39 17.96
N SER A 95 13.15 -3.19 16.69
CA SER A 95 14.53 -2.97 16.21
C SER A 95 14.89 -1.49 16.08
N THR A 96 13.90 -0.61 16.01
CA THR A 96 14.05 0.84 15.84
C THR A 96 12.91 1.59 16.50
N GLU A 97 13.12 2.87 16.79
CA GLU A 97 12.07 3.83 17.16
C GLU A 97 11.37 4.39 15.91
N VAL A 98 10.28 5.13 16.11
CA VAL A 98 9.59 5.88 15.04
C VAL A 98 9.97 7.35 15.16
N GLU A 99 10.72 7.88 14.20
CA GLU A 99 11.14 9.29 14.13
C GLU A 99 10.61 10.00 12.88
N LYS A 100 10.85 9.42 11.69
CA LYS A 100 10.48 9.94 10.36
C LYS A 100 9.27 9.21 9.75
N GLY A 101 8.92 8.04 10.27
CA GLY A 101 7.84 7.17 9.80
C GLY A 101 8.24 6.29 8.62
N CYS A 102 7.29 5.49 8.12
CA CYS A 102 7.51 4.64 6.95
C CYS A 102 7.68 5.48 5.67
N PRO A 103 8.67 5.20 4.80
CA PRO A 103 9.58 4.04 4.83
C PRO A 103 10.94 4.31 5.49
N ASP A 104 11.22 5.52 5.96
CA ASP A 104 12.56 5.92 6.39
C ASP A 104 13.00 5.26 7.71
N ASP A 105 12.04 4.86 8.55
CA ASP A 105 12.29 4.07 9.77
C ASP A 105 11.87 2.60 9.61
N CYS A 106 11.81 2.10 8.37
CA CYS A 106 11.29 0.76 8.11
C CYS A 106 12.20 -0.33 8.72
N GLY A 107 11.59 -1.14 9.57
CA GLY A 107 12.14 -2.25 10.36
C GLY A 107 11.03 -2.81 11.27
N LEU A 108 11.34 -3.64 12.27
CA LEU A 108 10.36 -4.01 13.30
C LEU A 108 10.14 -2.83 14.27
N CYS A 109 9.55 -1.73 13.82
CA CYS A 109 9.25 -0.54 14.62
C CYS A 109 7.91 -0.68 15.39
N PRO A 110 7.61 0.19 16.37
CA PRO A 110 6.33 0.21 17.08
C PRO A 110 5.07 0.33 16.19
N ASP A 111 5.19 0.95 15.02
CA ASP A 111 4.10 1.07 14.04
C ASP A 111 3.95 -0.21 13.17
N HIS A 112 4.82 -1.20 13.35
CA HIS A 112 4.78 -2.44 12.57
C HIS A 112 3.69 -3.39 13.10
N GLU A 113 2.64 -3.62 12.31
CA GLU A 113 1.43 -4.32 12.75
C GLU A 113 1.52 -5.86 12.77
N GLN A 114 2.62 -6.44 12.27
CA GLN A 114 2.82 -7.89 12.19
C GLN A 114 4.24 -8.31 12.61
N HIS A 115 4.44 -9.49 13.16
CA HIS A 115 5.78 -10.02 13.44
C HIS A 115 6.31 -10.72 12.19
N SER A 116 7.63 -10.91 12.13
CA SER A 116 8.27 -11.73 11.10
C SER A 116 7.86 -13.20 11.26
N CYS A 117 6.84 -13.63 10.53
CA CYS A 117 6.36 -15.03 10.54
C CYS A 117 7.29 -15.96 9.75
N LEU A 118 7.76 -15.50 8.58
CA LEU A 118 8.56 -16.26 7.62
C LEU A 118 9.60 -15.31 7.01
N PRO A 119 10.80 -15.19 7.62
CA PRO A 119 11.86 -14.40 7.02
C PRO A 119 12.38 -15.09 5.77
N ILE A 120 12.60 -14.33 4.70
CA ILE A 120 13.37 -14.79 3.55
C ILE A 120 14.74 -14.16 3.67
N ILE A 121 15.77 -15.01 3.74
CA ILE A 121 17.17 -14.58 3.90
C ILE A 121 17.91 -14.98 2.64
N GLU A 122 18.40 -13.99 1.91
CA GLU A 122 19.30 -14.21 0.79
C GLU A 122 20.74 -14.35 1.32
N ILE A 123 21.36 -15.51 1.06
CA ILE A 123 22.75 -15.77 1.48
C ILE A 123 23.66 -15.49 0.29
N THR A 124 24.40 -14.39 0.37
CA THR A 124 25.45 -14.02 -0.59
C THR A 124 26.81 -13.99 0.09
N ASN A 125 27.89 -13.86 -0.68
CA ASN A 125 29.26 -13.71 -0.15
C ASN A 125 29.47 -12.41 0.67
N HIS A 126 28.51 -11.48 0.63
CA HIS A 126 28.54 -10.24 1.40
C HIS A 126 27.68 -10.30 2.67
N CYS A 127 26.95 -11.40 2.91
CA CYS A 127 26.05 -11.51 4.04
C CYS A 127 26.82 -11.60 5.36
N ASN A 128 26.60 -10.63 6.25
CA ASN A 128 27.14 -10.60 7.61
C ASN A 128 26.04 -10.58 8.70
N LEU A 129 24.76 -10.71 8.32
CA LEU A 129 23.58 -10.68 9.21
C LEU A 129 23.37 -9.36 9.98
N GLU A 130 23.98 -8.25 9.55
CA GLU A 130 23.84 -6.95 10.20
C GLU A 130 22.87 -5.98 9.49
N CYS A 131 22.23 -6.42 8.39
CA CYS A 131 21.29 -5.58 7.66
C CYS A 131 20.02 -5.31 8.49
N PRO A 132 19.53 -4.05 8.55
CA PRO A 132 18.29 -3.72 9.28
C PRO A 132 17.04 -4.30 8.63
N ILE A 133 17.12 -4.62 7.34
CA ILE A 133 16.10 -5.28 6.53
C ILE A 133 16.75 -6.36 5.64
N CYS A 134 16.11 -7.51 5.50
CA CYS A 134 16.49 -8.49 4.47
C CYS A 134 15.77 -8.08 3.17
N ILE A 135 16.52 -7.51 2.23
CA ILE A 135 15.98 -7.21 0.90
C ILE A 135 16.03 -8.52 0.12
N VAL A 136 14.86 -9.05 -0.23
CA VAL A 136 14.76 -10.13 -1.21
C VAL A 136 14.70 -9.45 -2.58
N GLN A 137 15.74 -9.59 -3.39
CA GLN A 137 15.69 -9.16 -4.79
C GLN A 137 14.91 -10.16 -5.65
#